data_AF-A0A3M7SPX7-F1
#
_entry.id   AF-A0A3M7SPX7-F1
#
_cell.length_a   1.000
_cell.length_b   1.000
_cell.length_c   1.000
_cell.angle_alpha   90.00
_cell.angle_beta   90.00
_cell.angle_gamma   90.00
#
_symmetry.space_group_name_H-M   'P 1'
#
loop_
_entity.id
_entity.type
_entity.pdbx_description
1 polymer ?
#
loop_
_entity_poly.entity_id
_entity_poly.type
_entity_poly.pdbx_seq_one_letter_code
_entity_poly.pdbx_strand_id
1 'polypeptide(L)'
;MYDELKLDLSSQSIRLLSHNSVLNCLFILTDDSQLHLFDCNTRSKLKQINFSNKIDLDQNFFRLLNIQDKCIVVSDRTICSRFAHEGLFLLDTVLQPSLLNLSQTSTPDVVYRTLELGLNDAISLLESLKLIEPGTVQGLEVLIKQIQIQCDCLCKLNDTSWLTVQITENYFGLLTLLSQCLEEIKRINIQCVSIPIISLLLDRLYRLDSNLIEKQLSGGTSSMSGSQQSYNNYDKRYMCSEATRRATFNEWPHMDYKWVLPDALAQAGFYHQPTHPGDDRTICFVCDLCLVAWEQHDQPWSEHERHSPICQFVRGELTENVPLSLTSATQAANLVFKSNDPKDTVVCTSELSSERYFALSNSTGHIIVYDSKDILKWAKLIEK
;
A
#
# COMPACT_ATOMS: atom_id res chain seq x y z
N MET A 1 35.30 26.46 3.31
CA MET A 1 35.02 25.79 4.59
C MET A 1 33.91 24.80 4.26
N TYR A 2 34.20 23.50 4.26
CA TYR A 2 33.15 22.50 4.12
C TYR A 2 32.53 22.34 5.51
N ASP A 3 31.24 22.63 5.66
CA ASP A 3 30.52 22.34 6.89
C ASP A 3 30.35 20.83 7.00
N GLU A 4 31.09 20.21 7.91
CA GLU A 4 30.94 18.76 8.20
C GLU A 4 29.62 18.52 8.92
N LEU A 5 28.77 17.68 8.33
CA LEU A 5 27.54 17.20 8.96
C LEU A 5 27.89 16.04 9.91
N LYS A 6 28.12 16.35 11.19
CA LYS A 6 28.34 15.34 12.24
C LYS A 6 27.01 14.68 12.60
N LEU A 7 26.79 13.49 12.06
CA LEU A 7 25.68 12.63 12.43
C LEU A 7 26.01 11.94 13.75
N ASP A 8 25.15 12.07 14.75
CA ASP A 8 25.30 11.39 16.05
C ASP A 8 24.87 9.91 15.91
N LEU A 9 25.70 9.14 15.20
CA LEU A 9 25.61 7.69 15.07
C LEU A 9 26.71 7.12 15.95
N SER A 10 26.42 6.95 17.24
CA SER A 10 27.38 6.50 18.25
C SER A 10 28.12 5.23 17.82
N SER A 11 29.39 5.33 17.42
CA SER A 11 30.30 4.20 17.10
C SER A 11 29.81 3.13 16.09
N GLN A 12 28.69 3.35 15.40
CA GLN A 12 28.11 2.41 14.44
C GLN A 12 28.77 2.58 13.07
N SER A 13 29.24 1.49 12.48
CA SER A 13 29.72 1.47 11.10
C SER A 13 28.55 1.61 10.12
N ILE A 14 28.75 2.44 9.10
CA ILE A 14 27.76 2.70 8.06
C ILE A 14 27.89 1.65 6.97
N ARG A 15 26.82 0.88 6.75
CA ARG A 15 26.72 -0.14 5.71
C ARG A 15 26.29 0.43 4.36
N LEU A 16 25.36 1.38 4.39
CA LEU A 16 24.81 2.01 3.19
C LEU A 16 24.46 3.47 3.45
N LEU A 17 24.77 4.30 2.45
CA LEU A 17 24.43 5.72 2.41
C LEU A 17 23.70 6.01 1.10
N SER A 18 22.52 6.61 1.16
CA SER A 18 21.74 6.97 -0.03
C SER A 18 21.02 8.30 0.16
N HIS A 19 21.02 9.15 -0.87
CA HIS A 19 20.30 10.43 -0.85
C HIS A 19 19.03 10.32 -1.69
N ASN A 20 17.93 10.85 -1.16
CA ASN A 20 16.70 11.05 -1.92
C ASN A 20 16.58 12.55 -2.24
N SER A 21 16.66 12.90 -3.52
CA SER A 21 16.66 14.30 -3.97
C SER A 21 15.29 14.97 -3.87
N VAL A 22 14.20 14.22 -3.94
CA VAL A 22 12.83 14.76 -3.91
C VAL A 22 12.44 15.20 -2.50
N LEU A 23 12.69 14.36 -1.50
CA LEU A 23 12.45 14.70 -0.09
C LEU A 23 13.64 15.41 0.56
N ASN A 24 14.76 15.54 -0.17
CA ASN A 24 16.04 16.03 0.33
C ASN A 24 16.48 15.36 1.65
N CYS A 25 16.32 14.03 1.69
CA CYS A 25 16.58 13.22 2.88
C CYS A 25 17.77 12.27 2.64
N LEU A 26 18.57 12.07 3.68
CA LEU A 26 19.68 11.12 3.71
C LEU A 26 19.24 9.85 4.44
N PHE A 27 19.43 8.72 3.79
CA PHE A 27 19.17 7.39 4.31
C PHE A 27 20.48 6.74 4.68
N ILE A 28 20.59 6.32 5.94
CA ILE A 28 21.80 5.72 6.48
C ILE A 28 21.43 4.39 7.12
N LEU A 29 21.93 3.30 6.55
CA LEU A 29 21.83 1.99 7.16
C LEU A 29 23.12 1.68 7.90
N THR A 30 23.01 1.31 9.16
CA THR A 30 24.12 0.87 10.01
C THR A 30 24.25 -0.66 9.99
N ASP A 31 25.39 -1.17 10.43
CA ASP A 31 25.65 -2.62 10.48
C ASP A 31 24.72 -3.39 11.45
N ASP A 32 24.19 -2.73 12.46
CA ASP A 32 23.16 -3.26 13.37
C ASP A 32 21.74 -3.20 12.79
N SER A 33 21.62 -3.05 11.46
CA SER A 33 20.35 -3.08 10.73
C SER A 33 19.37 -1.99 11.16
N GLN A 34 19.88 -0.82 11.53
CA GLN A 34 19.08 0.37 11.80
C GLN A 34 19.14 1.30 10.61
N LEU A 35 17.96 1.75 10.17
CA LEU A 35 17.84 2.76 9.12
C LEU A 35 17.51 4.10 9.76
N HIS A 36 18.39 5.07 9.55
CA HIS A 36 18.24 6.43 10.01
C HIS A 36 17.94 7.33 8.82
N LEU A 37 16.94 8.20 8.99
CA LEU A 37 16.58 9.22 8.02
C LEU A 37 16.93 10.58 8.62
N PHE A 38 17.63 11.40 7.84
CA PHE A 38 18.01 12.75 8.21
C PHE A 38 17.54 13.73 7.14
N ASP A 39 17.02 14.88 7.56
CA ASP A 39 16.75 15.99 6.66
C ASP A 39 18.07 16.70 6.35
N CYS A 40 18.40 16.84 5.06
CA CYS A 40 19.62 17.52 4.66
C CYS A 40 19.56 19.04 4.91
N ASN A 41 18.36 19.64 5.02
CA ASN A 41 18.20 21.07 5.28
C ASN A 41 18.41 21.39 6.76
N THR A 42 17.61 20.78 7.65
CA THR A 42 17.68 21.03 9.09
C THR A 42 18.78 20.24 9.79
N ARG A 43 19.36 19.23 9.13
CA ARG A 43 20.34 18.28 9.69
C ARG A 43 19.79 17.48 10.87
N SER A 44 18.46 17.49 11.04
CA SER A 44 17.77 16.80 12.11
C SER A 44 17.49 15.36 11.72
N LYS A 45 17.40 14.49 12.72
CA LYS A 45 17.00 13.10 12.55
C LYS A 45 15.48 13.05 12.44
N LEU A 46 14.99 12.65 11.27
CA LEU A 46 13.56 12.55 10.97
C LEU A 46 12.96 11.26 11.51
N LYS A 47 13.65 10.13 11.30
CA LYS A 47 13.13 8.81 11.66
C LYS A 47 14.25 7.82 11.92
N GLN A 48 14.00 6.85 12.79
CA GLN A 48 14.83 5.67 12.98
C GLN A 48 13.96 4.43 12.93
N ILE A 49 14.35 3.48 12.10
CA ILE A 49 13.66 2.21 11.93
C ILE A 49 14.64 1.12 12.34
N ASN A 50 14.21 0.27 13.27
CA ASN A 50 14.98 -0.91 13.63
C ASN A 50 14.45 -2.12 12.86
N PHE A 51 15.26 -2.64 11.95
CA PHE A 51 14.91 -3.84 11.20
C PHE A 51 15.31 -5.13 11.93
N SER A 52 16.17 -5.10 12.95
CA SER A 52 16.64 -6.29 13.68
C SER A 52 15.52 -7.09 14.36
N ASN A 53 14.41 -6.42 14.70
CA ASN A 53 13.25 -7.04 15.34
C ASN A 53 12.20 -7.53 14.32
N LYS A 54 12.41 -7.23 13.03
CA LYS A 54 11.46 -7.46 11.93
C LYS A 54 12.03 -8.37 10.84
N ILE A 55 13.33 -8.64 10.89
CA ILE A 55 14.12 -9.45 9.99
C ILE A 55 14.76 -10.57 10.81
N ASP A 56 14.64 -11.83 10.36
CA ASP A 56 15.48 -12.91 10.88
C ASP A 56 16.95 -12.52 10.64
N LEU A 57 17.73 -12.42 11.72
CA LEU A 57 19.02 -11.72 11.86
C LEU A 57 20.16 -12.15 10.90
N ASP A 58 19.89 -13.03 9.94
CA ASP A 58 20.86 -13.58 8.99
C ASP A 58 20.80 -12.95 7.58
N GLN A 59 20.10 -11.82 7.40
CA GLN A 59 20.02 -11.15 6.09
C GLN A 59 21.32 -10.39 5.73
N ASN A 60 22.05 -10.94 4.76
CA ASN A 60 23.36 -10.44 4.30
C ASN A 60 23.28 -9.34 3.24
N PHE A 61 22.08 -9.04 2.74
CA PHE A 61 21.83 -8.12 1.64
C PHE A 61 20.68 -7.15 1.95
N PHE A 62 21.02 -5.86 2.01
CA PHE A 62 20.02 -4.80 2.06
C PHE A 62 20.43 -3.69 1.09
N ARG A 63 19.50 -3.27 0.25
CA ARG A 63 19.70 -2.16 -0.68
C ARG A 63 18.51 -1.22 -0.69
N LEU A 64 18.83 0.07 -0.75
CA LEU A 64 17.86 1.14 -0.88
C LEU A 64 18.15 1.90 -2.17
N LEU A 65 17.18 1.93 -3.07
CA LEU A 65 17.25 2.57 -4.36
C LEU A 65 16.22 3.70 -4.40
N ASN A 66 16.69 4.93 -4.46
CA ASN A 66 15.82 6.11 -4.57
C ASN A 66 15.57 6.42 -6.05
N ILE A 67 14.31 6.54 -6.44
CA ILE A 67 13.87 6.89 -7.80
C ILE A 67 12.77 7.94 -7.66
N GLN A 68 13.11 9.21 -7.90
CA GLN A 68 12.17 10.33 -7.78
C GLN A 68 11.40 10.30 -6.44
N ASP A 69 10.08 10.16 -6.49
CA ASP A 69 9.13 10.12 -5.37
C ASP A 69 8.99 8.72 -4.74
N LYS A 70 9.84 7.77 -5.12
CA LYS A 70 9.77 6.38 -4.69
C LYS A 70 11.08 5.89 -4.10
N CYS A 71 10.95 5.06 -3.07
CA CYS A 71 12.01 4.30 -2.44
C CYS A 71 11.77 2.80 -2.68
N ILE A 72 12.73 2.13 -3.32
CA ILE A 72 12.72 0.67 -3.47
C ILE A 72 13.66 0.10 -2.42
N VAL A 73 13.11 -0.79 -1.59
CA VAL A 73 13.86 -1.50 -0.56
C VAL A 73 13.94 -2.97 -0.96
N VAL A 74 15.18 -3.47 -1.04
CA VAL A 74 15.49 -4.86 -1.38
C VAL A 74 16.19 -5.48 -0.18
N SER A 75 15.68 -6.61 0.26
CA SER A 75 16.33 -7.50 1.24
C SER A 75 16.81 -8.78 0.55
N ASP A 76 17.36 -9.73 1.31
CA ASP A 76 17.75 -11.06 0.82
C ASP A 76 16.64 -11.78 0.06
N ARG A 77 15.38 -11.58 0.45
CA ARG A 77 14.25 -12.34 -0.11
C ARG A 77 13.07 -11.49 -0.54
N THR A 78 12.98 -10.25 -0.07
CA THR A 78 11.83 -9.40 -0.33
C THR A 78 12.22 -8.13 -1.08
N ILE A 79 11.28 -7.64 -1.87
CA ILE A 79 11.37 -6.36 -2.52
C ILE A 79 10.08 -5.58 -2.29
N CYS A 80 10.21 -4.30 -1.97
CA CYS A 80 9.08 -3.41 -1.80
C CYS A 80 9.36 -2.07 -2.49
N SER A 81 8.31 -1.49 -3.04
CA SER A 81 8.29 -0.12 -3.54
C SER A 81 7.42 0.71 -2.62
N ARG A 82 7.96 1.82 -2.13
CA ARG A 82 7.26 2.80 -1.29
C ARG A 82 7.25 4.12 -2.02
N PHE A 83 6.07 4.61 -2.38
CA PHE A 83 5.91 5.98 -2.85
C PHE A 83 5.82 6.92 -1.67
N ALA A 84 6.38 8.12 -1.82
CA ALA A 84 6.25 9.19 -0.86
C ALA A 84 4.79 9.66 -0.85
N HIS A 85 4.24 9.86 0.33
CA HIS A 85 2.91 10.41 0.51
C HIS A 85 2.99 11.53 1.54
N GLU A 86 2.45 12.70 1.20
CA GLU A 86 2.53 13.90 2.07
C GLU A 86 3.95 14.23 2.56
N GLY A 87 4.95 13.95 1.73
CA GLY A 87 6.35 14.25 2.04
C GLY A 87 7.05 13.25 2.96
N LEU A 88 6.45 12.09 3.27
CA LEU A 88 7.08 11.03 4.07
C LEU A 88 7.01 9.65 3.39
N PHE A 89 7.92 8.76 3.78
CA PHE A 89 7.86 7.34 3.42
C PHE A 89 7.40 6.49 4.63
N LEU A 90 6.38 5.66 4.41
CA LEU A 90 5.88 4.69 5.40
C LEU A 90 6.77 3.45 5.46
N LEU A 91 7.91 3.56 6.15
CA LEU A 91 8.98 2.58 6.11
C LEU A 91 8.93 1.53 7.22
N ASP A 92 8.14 1.72 8.29
CA ASP A 92 8.09 0.75 9.38
C ASP A 92 7.51 -0.60 8.94
N THR A 93 6.71 -0.59 7.89
CA THR A 93 6.07 -1.78 7.31
C THR A 93 6.66 -2.16 5.94
N VAL A 94 7.78 -1.56 5.53
CA VAL A 94 8.33 -1.74 4.16
C VAL A 94 8.77 -3.18 3.86
N LEU A 95 9.23 -3.93 4.86
CA LEU A 95 9.67 -5.31 4.68
C LEU A 95 8.58 -6.35 4.96
N GLN A 96 7.38 -5.94 5.36
CA GLN A 96 6.30 -6.86 5.71
C GLN A 96 5.77 -7.56 4.44
N PRO A 97 5.94 -8.89 4.31
CA PRO A 97 5.51 -9.61 3.12
C PRO A 97 4.01 -9.92 3.14
N SER A 98 3.47 -10.21 1.96
CA SER A 98 2.14 -10.83 1.81
C SER A 98 2.03 -12.15 2.59
N LEU A 99 0.82 -12.48 3.05
CA LEU A 99 0.43 -13.69 3.77
C LEU A 99 0.72 -14.97 3.00
N LEU A 100 0.62 -14.93 1.67
CA LEU A 100 0.97 -16.05 0.78
C LEU A 100 2.41 -16.55 0.96
N ASN A 101 3.30 -15.69 1.45
CA ASN A 101 4.72 -15.98 1.58
C ASN A 101 5.08 -16.65 2.92
N LEU A 102 4.10 -16.89 3.80
CA LEU A 102 4.30 -17.49 5.13
C LEU A 102 3.92 -18.98 5.19
N SER A 103 4.01 -19.71 4.09
CA SER A 103 3.97 -21.17 4.17
C SER A 103 5.28 -21.66 4.81
N GLN A 104 5.29 -21.86 6.15
CA GLN A 104 5.84 -23.04 6.85
C GLN A 104 6.31 -22.85 8.30
N THR A 105 6.28 -21.66 8.92
CA THR A 105 6.96 -21.48 10.24
C THR A 105 6.10 -21.03 11.41
N SER A 106 4.81 -20.74 11.23
CA SER A 106 3.92 -20.38 12.36
C SER A 106 2.67 -21.23 12.35
N THR A 107 2.14 -21.53 13.54
CA THR A 107 0.83 -22.16 13.68
C THR A 107 -0.22 -21.32 12.92
N PRO A 108 -1.10 -21.95 12.13
CA PRO A 108 -2.03 -21.25 11.23
C PRO A 108 -2.98 -20.26 11.93
N ASP A 109 -3.10 -20.32 13.26
CA ASP A 109 -4.12 -19.61 14.02
C ASP A 109 -3.72 -18.19 14.46
N VAL A 110 -2.43 -17.80 14.43
CA VAL A 110 -2.02 -16.47 14.93
C VAL A 110 -1.01 -15.78 14.02
N VAL A 111 -1.53 -15.10 13.01
CA VAL A 111 -0.71 -14.29 12.11
C VAL A 111 -0.82 -12.81 12.48
N TYR A 112 0.22 -12.26 13.11
CA TYR A 112 0.27 -10.83 13.43
C TYR A 112 0.68 -9.99 12.22
N ARG A 113 0.10 -8.79 12.09
CA ARG A 113 0.46 -7.79 11.08
C ARG A 113 0.56 -6.41 11.70
N THR A 114 1.48 -5.61 11.17
CA THR A 114 1.63 -4.21 11.54
C THR A 114 1.12 -3.33 10.39
N LEU A 115 0.28 -2.36 10.74
CA LEU A 115 -0.14 -1.25 9.89
C LEU A 115 0.54 0.03 10.39
N GLU A 116 0.78 0.96 9.49
CA GLU A 116 1.50 2.22 9.76
C GLU A 116 0.65 3.39 9.27
N LEU A 117 0.50 4.41 10.12
CA LEU A 117 -0.23 5.64 9.83
C LEU A 117 0.61 6.86 10.19
N GLY A 118 0.42 7.97 9.49
CA GLY A 118 0.93 9.27 9.95
C GLY A 118 0.29 9.67 11.28
N LEU A 119 1.02 10.44 12.10
CA LEU A 119 0.54 10.84 13.43
C LEU A 119 -0.81 11.59 13.38
N ASN A 120 -1.02 12.47 12.41
CA ASN A 120 -2.27 13.24 12.28
C ASN A 120 -3.47 12.35 11.96
N ASP A 121 -3.29 11.37 11.07
CA ASP A 121 -4.31 10.37 10.76
C ASP A 121 -4.61 9.50 11.98
N ALA A 122 -3.58 9.10 12.71
CA ALA A 122 -3.74 8.30 13.92
C ALA A 122 -4.52 9.05 15.02
N ILE A 123 -4.28 10.35 15.20
CA ILE A 123 -5.02 11.22 16.13
C ILE A 123 -6.49 11.33 15.69
N SER A 124 -6.73 11.62 14.41
CA SER A 124 -8.09 11.75 13.86
C SER A 124 -8.90 10.45 14.00
N LEU A 125 -8.23 9.32 13.71
CA LEU A 125 -8.77 7.98 13.91
C LEU A 125 -9.13 7.74 15.38
N LEU A 126 -8.20 8.04 16.29
CA LEU A 126 -8.39 7.86 17.73
C LEU A 126 -9.58 8.66 18.27
N GLU A 127 -9.74 9.91 17.85
CA GLU A 127 -10.89 10.75 18.23
C GLU A 127 -12.21 10.14 17.77
N SER A 128 -12.24 9.61 16.55
CA SER A 128 -13.45 9.01 15.98
C SER A 128 -13.79 7.66 16.60
N LEU A 129 -12.79 6.83 16.89
CA LEU A 129 -12.97 5.54 17.55
C LEU A 129 -13.55 5.69 18.97
N LYS A 130 -13.20 6.77 19.69
CA LYS A 130 -13.75 7.07 21.02
C LYS A 130 -15.25 7.44 21.02
N LEU A 131 -15.81 7.77 19.85
CA LEU A 131 -17.24 8.05 19.71
C LEU A 131 -18.09 6.78 19.64
N ILE A 132 -17.49 5.63 19.33
CA ILE A 132 -18.19 4.34 19.30
C ILE A 132 -18.50 3.91 20.74
N GLU A 133 -19.74 3.51 20.99
CA GLU A 133 -20.17 3.06 22.32
C GLU A 133 -19.33 1.84 22.80
N PRO A 134 -18.83 1.84 24.05
CA PRO A 134 -18.06 0.72 24.60
C PRO A 134 -18.85 -0.59 24.54
N GLY A 135 -18.18 -1.67 24.13
CA GLY A 135 -18.78 -3.00 24.00
C GLY A 135 -19.48 -3.28 22.67
N THR A 136 -19.71 -2.26 21.83
CA THR A 136 -20.30 -2.45 20.49
C THR A 136 -19.39 -3.23 19.55
N VAL A 137 -18.08 -2.97 19.63
CA VAL A 137 -17.06 -3.60 18.80
C VAL A 137 -16.05 -4.33 19.67
N GLN A 138 -15.91 -5.63 19.48
CA GLN A 138 -15.00 -6.46 20.28
C GLN A 138 -13.54 -6.09 19.99
N GLY A 139 -12.76 -5.77 21.02
CA GLY A 139 -11.34 -5.42 20.90
C GLY A 139 -11.05 -3.94 20.62
N LEU A 140 -12.09 -3.10 20.48
CA LEU A 140 -11.93 -1.66 20.25
C LEU A 140 -11.13 -0.95 21.33
N GLU A 141 -11.35 -1.28 22.61
CA GLU A 141 -10.65 -0.65 23.73
C GLU A 141 -9.14 -0.92 23.69
N VAL A 142 -8.74 -2.10 23.21
CA VAL A 142 -7.33 -2.49 23.06
C VAL A 142 -6.68 -1.65 21.95
N LEU A 143 -7.36 -1.52 20.81
CA LEU A 143 -6.92 -0.70 19.68
C LEU A 143 -6.78 0.78 20.07
N ILE A 144 -7.81 1.35 20.72
CA ILE A 144 -7.79 2.74 21.21
C ILE A 144 -6.59 2.95 22.13
N LYS A 145 -6.37 2.03 23.08
CA LYS A 145 -5.25 2.14 24.02
C LYS A 145 -3.88 2.06 23.32
N GLN A 146 -3.72 1.17 22.35
CA GLN A 146 -2.49 1.03 21.57
C GLN A 146 -2.14 2.30 20.79
N ILE A 147 -3.13 2.91 20.13
CA ILE A 147 -2.96 4.15 19.37
C ILE A 147 -2.72 5.33 20.32
N GLN A 148 -3.50 5.45 21.40
CA GLN A 148 -3.40 6.53 22.38
C GLN A 148 -2.01 6.64 23.01
N ILE A 149 -1.45 5.51 23.47
CA ILE A 149 -0.13 5.49 24.11
C ILE A 149 0.94 6.04 23.16
N GLN A 150 0.89 5.68 21.88
CA GLN A 150 1.86 6.16 20.88
C GLN A 150 1.63 7.64 20.58
N CYS A 151 0.38 8.07 20.37
CA CYS A 151 0.05 9.47 20.12
C CYS A 151 0.51 10.38 21.27
N ASP A 152 0.26 10.00 22.53
CA ASP A 152 0.66 10.75 23.72
C ASP A 152 2.19 10.85 23.91
N CYS A 153 2.93 9.90 23.36
CA CYS A 153 4.39 9.93 23.35
C CYS A 153 4.90 10.84 22.23
N LEU A 154 4.38 10.67 21.03
CA LEU A 154 4.86 11.31 19.80
C LEU A 154 4.47 12.79 19.71
N CYS A 155 3.31 13.19 20.24
CA CYS A 155 2.83 14.58 20.20
C CYS A 155 3.69 15.57 21.01
N LYS A 156 4.60 15.06 21.85
CA LYS A 156 5.53 15.86 22.67
C LYS A 156 6.80 16.24 21.91
N LEU A 157 7.00 15.72 20.71
CA LEU A 157 8.17 15.98 19.88
C LEU A 157 7.95 17.24 19.01
N ASN A 158 9.03 17.97 18.74
CA ASN A 158 8.96 19.27 18.05
C ASN A 158 8.66 19.16 16.54
N ASP A 159 9.07 18.06 15.91
CA ASP A 159 8.78 17.79 14.50
C ASP A 159 7.94 16.52 14.40
N THR A 160 6.69 16.70 13.95
CA THR A 160 5.69 15.64 13.83
C THR A 160 5.52 15.13 12.41
N SER A 161 6.17 15.75 11.42
CA SER A 161 5.90 15.52 10.00
C SER A 161 6.29 14.12 9.52
N TRP A 162 7.27 13.48 10.17
CA TRP A 162 7.74 12.12 9.87
C TRP A 162 7.31 11.08 10.90
N LEU A 163 6.51 11.47 11.89
CA LEU A 163 6.11 10.58 12.97
C LEU A 163 4.94 9.71 12.53
N THR A 164 5.08 8.42 12.82
CA THR A 164 4.11 7.39 12.47
C THR A 164 3.70 6.59 13.69
N VAL A 165 2.46 6.10 13.68
CA VAL A 165 1.90 5.18 14.67
C VAL A 165 1.80 3.79 14.05
N GLN A 166 2.15 2.77 14.83
CA GLN A 166 2.09 1.36 14.41
C GLN A 166 0.93 0.65 15.12
N ILE A 167 0.08 0.00 14.35
CA ILE A 167 -1.00 -0.86 14.85
C ILE A 167 -0.61 -2.30 14.56
N THR A 168 -0.24 -3.06 15.59
CA THR A 168 0.15 -4.46 15.48
C THR A 168 -0.85 -5.35 16.17
N GLU A 169 -1.55 -6.18 15.40
CA GLU A 169 -2.58 -7.11 15.90
C GLU A 169 -2.67 -8.38 15.03
N ASN A 170 -3.44 -9.37 15.50
CA ASN A 170 -3.79 -10.54 14.69
C ASN A 170 -4.52 -10.09 13.41
N TYR A 171 -4.11 -10.59 12.25
CA TYR A 171 -4.63 -10.18 10.94
C TYR A 171 -6.16 -10.30 10.84
N PHE A 172 -6.73 -11.46 11.17
CA PHE A 172 -8.16 -11.70 11.06
C PHE A 172 -8.97 -10.91 12.09
N GLY A 173 -8.43 -10.80 13.31
CA GLY A 173 -9.00 -9.96 14.35
C GLY A 173 -9.05 -8.49 13.93
N LEU A 174 -7.93 -7.96 13.44
CA LEU A 174 -7.81 -6.57 13.02
C LEU A 174 -8.70 -6.26 11.81
N LEU A 175 -8.78 -7.17 10.84
CA LEU A 175 -9.65 -7.01 9.67
C LEU A 175 -11.13 -6.91 10.07
N THR A 176 -11.57 -7.80 10.97
CA THR A 176 -12.95 -7.82 11.50
C THR A 176 -13.23 -6.56 12.31
N LEU A 177 -12.31 -6.20 13.21
CA LEU A 177 -12.39 -5.02 14.07
C LEU A 177 -12.54 -3.74 13.25
N LEU A 178 -11.66 -3.50 12.27
CA LEU A 178 -11.70 -2.30 11.44
C LEU A 178 -12.95 -2.24 10.55
N SER A 179 -13.42 -3.39 10.04
CA SER A 179 -14.66 -3.46 9.27
C SER A 179 -15.87 -3.04 10.12
N GLN A 180 -15.96 -3.56 11.35
CA GLN A 180 -17.02 -3.17 12.30
C GLN A 180 -16.91 -1.70 12.70
N CYS A 181 -15.70 -1.19 12.96
CA CYS A 181 -15.49 0.23 13.27
C CYS A 181 -15.96 1.14 12.13
N LEU A 182 -15.70 0.76 10.88
CA LEU A 182 -16.15 1.51 9.71
C LEU A 182 -17.68 1.59 9.64
N GLU A 183 -18.36 0.47 9.84
CA GLU A 183 -19.83 0.41 9.86
C GLU A 183 -20.43 1.27 10.98
N GLU A 184 -19.86 1.20 12.19
CA GLU A 184 -20.30 2.01 13.34
C GLU A 184 -20.06 3.50 13.12
N ILE A 185 -18.89 3.90 12.64
CA ILE A 185 -18.59 5.31 12.34
C ILE A 185 -19.51 5.85 11.27
N LYS A 186 -19.79 5.08 10.21
CA LYS A 186 -20.77 5.48 9.19
C LYS A 186 -22.17 5.66 9.77
N ARG A 187 -22.56 4.85 10.76
CA ARG A 187 -23.85 5.00 11.45
C ARG A 187 -23.91 6.28 12.30
N ILE A 188 -22.81 6.64 12.96
CA ILE A 188 -22.70 7.83 13.81
C ILE A 188 -22.65 9.10 12.96
N ASN A 189 -21.73 9.14 12.00
CA ASN A 189 -21.52 10.28 11.12
C ASN A 189 -20.87 9.85 9.80
N ILE A 190 -21.65 9.92 8.71
CA ILE A 190 -21.20 9.56 7.37
C ILE A 190 -20.12 10.50 6.81
N GLN A 191 -19.91 11.69 7.38
CA GLN A 191 -18.88 12.66 6.98
C GLN A 191 -17.69 12.66 7.95
N CYS A 192 -17.37 11.50 8.53
CA CYS A 192 -16.26 11.38 9.46
C CYS A 192 -14.92 11.26 8.72
N VAL A 193 -13.92 12.05 9.12
CA VAL A 193 -12.55 12.02 8.56
C VAL A 193 -11.87 10.66 8.68
N SER A 194 -12.31 9.82 9.62
CA SER A 194 -11.75 8.48 9.82
C SER A 194 -12.27 7.43 8.85
N ILE A 195 -13.31 7.72 8.07
CA ILE A 195 -13.81 6.81 7.03
C ILE A 195 -12.71 6.48 6.02
N PRO A 196 -12.09 7.46 5.31
CA PRO A 196 -10.99 7.16 4.37
C PRO A 196 -9.76 6.54 5.07
N ILE A 197 -9.48 6.91 6.33
CA ILE A 197 -8.36 6.34 7.09
C ILE A 197 -8.58 4.84 7.37
N ILE A 198 -9.78 4.45 7.82
CA ILE A 198 -10.11 3.05 8.07
C ILE A 198 -10.16 2.28 6.75
N SER A 199 -10.70 2.87 5.69
CA SER A 199 -10.69 2.26 4.35
C SER A 199 -9.26 2.02 3.83
N LEU A 200 -8.32 2.94 4.09
CA LEU A 200 -6.89 2.74 3.78
C LEU A 200 -6.30 1.55 4.55
N LEU A 201 -6.58 1.44 5.85
CA LEU A 201 -6.13 0.31 6.66
C LEU A 201 -6.71 -1.02 6.18
N LEU A 202 -7.98 -1.04 5.78
CA LEU A 202 -8.65 -2.20 5.21
C LEU A 202 -8.05 -2.58 3.84
N ASP A 203 -7.85 -1.61 2.93
CA ASP A 203 -7.17 -1.84 1.65
C ASP A 203 -5.78 -2.43 1.86
N ARG A 204 -5.05 -1.91 2.85
CA ARG A 204 -3.73 -2.43 3.23
C ARG A 204 -3.82 -3.89 3.68
N LEU A 205 -4.79 -4.25 4.52
CA LEU A 205 -5.00 -5.64 4.96
C LEU A 205 -5.38 -6.55 3.79
N TYR A 206 -6.33 -6.14 2.93
CA TYR A 206 -6.71 -6.92 1.76
C TYR A 206 -5.52 -7.18 0.83
N ARG A 207 -4.58 -6.23 0.70
CA ARG A 207 -3.37 -6.41 -0.12
C ARG A 207 -2.28 -7.22 0.56
N LEU A 208 -2.32 -7.36 1.89
CA LEU A 208 -1.48 -8.30 2.59
C LEU A 208 -1.93 -9.75 2.36
N ASP A 209 -3.19 -10.00 1.97
CA ASP A 209 -3.63 -11.28 1.43
C ASP A 209 -3.98 -11.15 -0.05
N SER A 210 -2.96 -11.24 -0.92
CA SER A 210 -3.16 -11.06 -2.36
C SER A 210 -4.21 -12.00 -2.97
N ASN A 211 -4.51 -13.16 -2.35
CA ASN A 211 -5.60 -14.02 -2.80
C ASN A 211 -6.96 -13.34 -2.71
N LEU A 212 -7.19 -12.46 -1.73
CA LEU A 212 -8.47 -11.77 -1.59
C LEU A 212 -8.72 -10.88 -2.80
N ILE A 213 -7.71 -10.11 -3.21
CA ILE A 213 -7.79 -9.24 -4.40
C ILE A 213 -7.85 -10.09 -5.68
N GLU A 214 -7.01 -11.13 -5.80
CA GLU A 214 -7.00 -12.00 -6.98
C GLU A 214 -8.34 -12.72 -7.18
N LYS A 215 -9.00 -13.19 -6.11
CA LYS A 215 -10.35 -13.79 -6.19
C LYS A 215 -11.39 -12.80 -6.70
N GLN A 216 -11.26 -11.52 -6.37
CA GLN A 216 -12.16 -10.50 -6.92
C GLN A 216 -11.89 -10.30 -8.40
N LEU A 217 -10.63 -10.16 -8.81
CA LEU A 217 -10.26 -9.86 -10.19
C LEU A 217 -10.42 -11.04 -11.14
N SER A 218 -10.31 -12.28 -10.65
CA SER A 218 -10.39 -13.51 -11.44
C SER A 218 -11.80 -14.01 -11.71
N GLY A 219 -12.84 -13.33 -11.19
CA GLY A 219 -14.21 -13.59 -11.60
C GLY A 219 -14.64 -15.04 -11.37
N GLY A 220 -14.69 -15.49 -10.10
CA GLY A 220 -15.38 -16.72 -9.69
C GLY A 220 -15.39 -17.87 -10.69
N THR A 221 -14.24 -18.37 -11.15
CA THR A 221 -14.18 -19.64 -11.89
C THR A 221 -14.36 -20.79 -10.90
N SER A 222 -15.56 -20.98 -10.36
CA SER A 222 -15.95 -22.28 -9.83
C SER A 222 -16.11 -23.21 -11.02
N SER A 223 -15.09 -24.04 -11.23
CA SER A 223 -15.12 -25.19 -12.11
C SER A 223 -16.22 -26.16 -11.68
N MET A 224 -17.45 -25.97 -12.14
CA MET A 224 -18.46 -27.02 -12.23
C MET A 224 -19.29 -26.83 -13.49
N SER A 225 -19.38 -27.92 -14.23
CA SER A 225 -20.09 -28.15 -15.48
C SER A 225 -21.48 -27.51 -15.57
N GLY A 226 -21.76 -26.84 -16.69
CA GLY A 226 -23.11 -26.58 -17.18
C GLY A 226 -23.44 -25.09 -17.37
N SER A 227 -23.22 -24.60 -18.59
CA SER A 227 -23.96 -23.50 -19.25
C SER A 227 -24.67 -22.46 -18.34
N GLN A 228 -23.91 -21.48 -17.83
CA GLN A 228 -24.32 -20.08 -17.62
C GLN A 228 -23.03 -19.31 -17.24
N GLN A 229 -22.50 -18.48 -18.14
CA GLN A 229 -21.37 -17.60 -17.83
C GLN A 229 -21.86 -16.56 -16.80
N SER A 230 -21.42 -16.68 -15.56
CA SER A 230 -21.70 -15.70 -14.51
C SER A 230 -20.81 -14.49 -14.73
N TYR A 231 -21.38 -13.41 -15.26
CA TYR A 231 -20.67 -12.13 -15.40
C TYR A 231 -20.20 -11.60 -14.03
N ASN A 232 -19.02 -10.99 -13.99
CA ASN A 232 -18.25 -10.73 -12.75
C ASN A 232 -19.00 -9.83 -11.78
N ASN A 233 -19.53 -10.40 -10.68
CA ASN A 233 -20.08 -9.61 -9.60
C ASN A 233 -18.99 -9.32 -8.56
N TYR A 234 -18.37 -8.14 -8.66
CA TYR A 234 -17.34 -7.72 -7.71
C TYR A 234 -17.95 -7.35 -6.38
N ASP A 235 -17.28 -7.74 -5.29
CA ASP A 235 -17.64 -7.25 -3.97
C ASP A 235 -17.22 -5.78 -3.84
N LYS A 236 -18.21 -4.90 -3.67
CA LYS A 236 -18.03 -3.44 -3.60
C LYS A 236 -17.06 -3.00 -2.50
N ARG A 237 -16.88 -3.81 -1.45
CA ARG A 237 -15.94 -3.51 -0.36
C ARG A 237 -14.51 -3.33 -0.83
N TYR A 238 -14.11 -3.98 -1.93
CA TYR A 238 -12.77 -3.83 -2.51
C TYR A 238 -12.67 -2.67 -3.51
N MET A 239 -13.81 -2.16 -4.00
CA MET A 239 -13.86 -1.07 -4.98
C MET A 239 -13.65 0.31 -4.34
N CYS A 240 -13.55 0.37 -3.02
CA CYS A 240 -13.07 1.55 -2.30
C CYS A 240 -11.65 1.95 -2.75
N SER A 241 -10.80 0.98 -3.12
CA SER A 241 -9.46 1.21 -3.64
C SER A 241 -9.45 1.53 -5.12
N GLU A 242 -8.93 2.71 -5.46
CA GLU A 242 -8.72 3.16 -6.84
C GLU A 242 -7.84 2.16 -7.62
N ALA A 243 -6.80 1.62 -6.98
CA ALA A 243 -5.93 0.63 -7.59
C ALA A 243 -6.67 -0.68 -7.93
N THR A 244 -7.63 -1.09 -7.10
CA THR A 244 -8.49 -2.25 -7.39
C THR A 244 -9.49 -1.93 -8.50
N ARG A 245 -10.15 -0.77 -8.46
CA ARG A 245 -11.05 -0.33 -9.54
C ARG A 245 -10.32 -0.33 -10.89
N ARG A 246 -9.13 0.26 -10.93
CA ARG A 246 -8.26 0.28 -12.12
C ARG A 246 -7.95 -1.12 -12.65
N ALA A 247 -7.70 -2.09 -11.77
CA ALA A 247 -7.38 -3.45 -12.15
C ALA A 247 -8.54 -4.22 -12.79
N THR A 248 -9.78 -3.72 -12.70
CA THR A 248 -10.95 -4.33 -13.39
C THR A 248 -10.96 -4.07 -14.91
N PHE A 249 -10.21 -3.08 -15.38
CA PHE A 249 -10.18 -2.66 -16.78
C PHE A 249 -9.24 -3.50 -17.68
N ASN A 250 -8.91 -4.74 -17.28
CA ASN A 250 -8.00 -5.60 -18.07
C ASN A 250 -8.52 -5.90 -19.49
N GLU A 251 -9.85 -5.91 -19.66
CA GLU A 251 -10.54 -6.16 -20.94
C GLU A 251 -11.26 -4.90 -21.47
N TRP A 252 -10.79 -3.71 -21.09
CA TRP A 252 -11.41 -2.45 -21.51
C TRP A 252 -11.34 -2.27 -23.03
N PRO A 253 -12.46 -2.05 -23.74
CA PRO A 253 -12.48 -2.02 -25.20
C PRO A 253 -11.88 -0.74 -25.81
N HIS A 254 -11.86 0.37 -25.06
CA HIS A 254 -11.60 1.72 -25.61
C HIS A 254 -10.21 2.27 -25.27
N MET A 255 -9.16 1.46 -25.45
CA MET A 255 -7.77 1.85 -25.12
C MET A 255 -7.18 2.92 -26.06
N ASP A 256 -7.85 3.19 -27.18
CA ASP A 256 -7.52 4.24 -28.14
C ASP A 256 -8.19 5.59 -27.81
N TYR A 257 -9.09 5.63 -26.83
CA TYR A 257 -9.79 6.87 -26.45
C TYR A 257 -8.88 7.72 -25.56
N LYS A 258 -8.80 9.02 -25.85
CA LYS A 258 -7.88 9.92 -25.15
C LYS A 258 -8.21 10.06 -23.66
N TRP A 259 -9.49 10.16 -23.32
CA TRP A 259 -9.95 10.53 -21.97
C TRP A 259 -10.55 9.36 -21.20
N VAL A 260 -11.13 8.39 -21.91
CA VAL A 260 -11.86 7.26 -21.33
C VAL A 260 -10.91 6.07 -21.12
N LEU A 261 -9.83 6.34 -20.39
CA LEU A 261 -8.79 5.35 -20.07
C LEU A 261 -8.97 4.82 -18.64
N PRO A 262 -8.44 3.61 -18.33
CA PRO A 262 -8.58 2.99 -17.02
C PRO A 262 -8.18 3.89 -15.84
N ASP A 263 -7.11 4.68 -15.99
CA ASP A 263 -6.64 5.62 -14.95
C ASP A 263 -7.70 6.68 -14.64
N ALA A 264 -8.23 7.35 -15.68
CA ALA A 264 -9.21 8.41 -15.54
C ALA A 264 -10.57 7.89 -15.03
N LEU A 265 -11.00 6.71 -15.50
CA LEU A 265 -12.24 6.07 -15.05
C LEU A 265 -12.15 5.66 -13.57
N ALA A 266 -11.07 4.97 -13.18
CA ALA A 266 -10.85 4.54 -11.80
C ALA A 266 -10.75 5.73 -10.84
N GLN A 267 -10.05 6.79 -11.25
CA GLN A 267 -9.94 8.03 -10.51
C GLN A 267 -11.32 8.69 -10.31
N ALA A 268 -12.18 8.71 -11.33
CA ALA A 268 -13.57 9.18 -11.26
C ALA A 268 -14.53 8.27 -10.48
N GLY A 269 -14.01 7.18 -9.90
CA GLY A 269 -14.77 6.26 -9.04
C GLY A 269 -15.37 5.07 -9.78
N PHE A 270 -15.07 4.88 -11.06
CA PHE A 270 -15.63 3.79 -11.85
C PHE A 270 -14.77 2.53 -11.79
N TYR A 271 -15.42 1.37 -11.75
CA TYR A 271 -14.82 0.09 -12.07
C TYR A 271 -15.56 -0.55 -13.25
N HIS A 272 -14.84 -1.31 -14.06
CA HIS A 272 -15.36 -2.02 -15.21
C HIS A 272 -16.10 -3.28 -14.74
N GLN A 273 -17.34 -3.47 -15.19
CA GLN A 273 -18.13 -4.66 -14.90
C GLN A 273 -18.84 -5.14 -16.17
N PRO A 274 -18.11 -5.77 -17.10
CA PRO A 274 -18.63 -6.17 -18.39
C PRO A 274 -19.64 -7.32 -18.24
N THR A 275 -20.68 -7.26 -19.06
CA THR A 275 -21.71 -8.30 -19.21
C THR A 275 -21.52 -9.14 -20.46
N HIS A 276 -20.50 -8.87 -21.26
CA HIS A 276 -20.06 -9.65 -22.41
C HIS A 276 -18.71 -9.10 -22.91
N PRO A 277 -17.95 -9.85 -23.73
CA PRO A 277 -16.71 -9.35 -24.30
C PRO A 277 -16.95 -8.08 -25.13
N GLY A 278 -16.15 -7.04 -24.89
CA GLY A 278 -16.26 -5.74 -25.56
C GLY A 278 -17.32 -4.81 -24.98
N ASP A 279 -18.01 -5.20 -23.90
CA ASP A 279 -18.86 -4.30 -23.11
C ASP A 279 -18.01 -3.24 -22.43
N ASP A 280 -18.49 -2.00 -22.39
CA ASP A 280 -17.82 -0.85 -21.77
C ASP A 280 -18.53 -0.39 -20.49
N ARG A 281 -19.34 -1.28 -19.92
CA ARG A 281 -20.09 -1.03 -18.69
C ARG A 281 -19.20 -0.74 -17.49
N THR A 282 -19.45 0.41 -16.88
CA THR A 282 -18.75 0.90 -15.69
C THR A 282 -19.71 1.24 -14.56
N ILE A 283 -19.28 1.08 -13.31
CA ILE A 283 -20.09 1.37 -12.12
C ILE A 283 -19.31 2.22 -11.12
N CYS A 284 -19.95 3.25 -10.58
CA CYS A 284 -19.40 4.03 -9.47
C CYS A 284 -19.43 3.23 -8.16
N PHE A 285 -18.31 3.17 -7.44
CA PHE A 285 -18.21 2.49 -6.14
C PHE A 285 -19.03 3.12 -5.00
N VAL A 286 -19.47 4.38 -5.14
CA VAL A 286 -20.20 5.13 -4.10
C VAL A 286 -21.69 5.22 -4.38
N CYS A 287 -22.06 5.70 -5.58
CA CYS A 287 -23.46 5.98 -5.90
C CYS A 287 -24.12 4.93 -6.81
N ASP A 288 -23.39 3.87 -7.19
CA ASP A 288 -23.87 2.81 -8.08
C ASP A 288 -24.32 3.27 -9.47
N LEU A 289 -24.00 4.52 -9.85
CA LEU A 289 -24.21 5.00 -11.21
C LEU A 289 -23.55 4.06 -12.20
N CYS A 290 -24.34 3.52 -13.11
CA CYS A 290 -23.91 2.65 -14.19
C CYS A 290 -23.89 3.46 -15.50
N LEU A 291 -22.71 3.55 -16.13
CA LEU A 291 -22.54 4.17 -17.44
C LEU A 291 -22.06 3.13 -18.45
N VAL A 292 -22.56 3.24 -19.68
CA VAL A 292 -22.30 2.38 -20.85
C VAL A 292 -22.25 3.27 -22.10
N ALA A 293 -21.77 2.72 -23.21
CA ALA A 293 -21.67 3.40 -24.50
C ALA A 293 -20.83 4.69 -24.41
N TRP A 294 -19.64 4.58 -23.84
CA TRP A 294 -18.70 5.68 -23.72
C TRP A 294 -18.24 6.17 -25.10
N GLU A 295 -18.15 7.49 -25.25
CA GLU A 295 -17.71 8.15 -26.48
C GLU A 295 -16.27 8.72 -26.34
N GLN A 296 -15.60 8.95 -27.47
CA GLN A 296 -14.21 9.44 -27.50
C GLN A 296 -13.99 10.79 -26.80
N HIS A 297 -15.03 11.60 -26.69
CA HIS A 297 -14.98 12.95 -26.13
C HIS A 297 -15.46 13.01 -24.67
N ASP A 298 -15.95 11.89 -24.14
CA ASP A 298 -16.45 11.84 -22.77
C ASP A 298 -15.32 12.04 -21.77
N GLN A 299 -15.63 12.75 -20.69
CA GLN A 299 -14.74 12.92 -19.56
C GLN A 299 -15.38 12.23 -18.35
N PRO A 300 -14.73 11.21 -17.74
CA PRO A 300 -15.35 10.41 -16.69
C PRO A 300 -15.94 11.22 -15.53
N TRP A 301 -15.24 12.24 -15.05
CA TRP A 301 -15.72 13.12 -13.99
C TRP A 301 -16.94 13.95 -14.41
N SER A 302 -16.92 14.53 -15.61
CA SER A 302 -18.02 15.33 -16.14
C SER A 302 -19.27 14.48 -16.37
N GLU A 303 -19.10 13.26 -16.88
CA GLU A 303 -20.21 12.33 -17.06
C GLU A 303 -20.78 11.85 -15.72
N HIS A 304 -19.92 11.60 -14.73
CA HIS A 304 -20.35 11.25 -13.38
C HIS A 304 -21.16 12.40 -12.73
N GLU A 305 -20.68 13.63 -12.81
CA GLU A 305 -21.39 14.81 -12.29
C GLU A 305 -22.71 15.05 -13.03
N ARG A 306 -22.71 14.93 -14.36
CA ARG A 306 -23.90 15.12 -15.20
C ARG A 306 -25.01 14.12 -14.86
N HIS A 307 -24.65 12.87 -14.63
CA HIS A 307 -25.60 11.78 -14.40
C HIS A 307 -25.93 11.52 -12.92
N SER A 308 -25.05 11.89 -11.99
CA SER A 308 -25.24 11.72 -10.54
C SER A 308 -24.64 12.91 -9.76
N PRO A 309 -25.23 14.12 -9.89
CA PRO A 309 -24.68 15.34 -9.26
C PRO A 309 -24.73 15.31 -7.72
N ILE A 310 -25.53 14.41 -7.14
CA ILE A 310 -25.64 14.22 -5.69
C ILE A 310 -24.71 13.13 -5.14
N CYS A 311 -23.89 12.48 -5.99
CA CYS A 311 -22.90 11.52 -5.54
C CYS A 311 -21.93 12.16 -4.55
N GLN A 312 -21.76 11.55 -3.37
CA GLN A 312 -20.85 12.06 -2.33
C GLN A 312 -19.42 12.22 -2.85
N PHE A 313 -18.98 11.27 -3.69
CA PHE A 313 -17.65 11.31 -4.29
C PHE A 313 -17.47 12.49 -5.25
N VAL A 314 -18.48 12.76 -6.10
CA VAL A 314 -18.46 13.92 -7.02
C VAL A 314 -18.47 15.23 -6.24
N ARG A 315 -19.21 15.31 -5.13
CA ARG A 315 -19.28 16.50 -4.28
C ARG A 315 -18.03 16.74 -3.43
N GLY A 316 -17.03 15.86 -3.51
CA GLY A 316 -15.80 15.94 -2.70
C GLY A 316 -16.04 15.68 -1.21
N GLU A 317 -17.13 14.98 -0.87
CA GLU A 317 -17.42 14.55 0.51
C GLU A 317 -16.49 13.41 0.93
N LEU A 318 -16.40 13.16 2.24
CA LEU A 318 -15.57 12.09 2.78
C LEU A 318 -16.21 10.73 2.47
N THR A 319 -15.54 9.94 1.64
CA THR A 319 -15.98 8.59 1.27
C THR A 319 -14.93 7.56 1.64
N GLU A 320 -15.23 6.28 1.39
CA GLU A 320 -14.30 5.17 1.58
C GLU A 320 -13.18 5.15 0.51
N ASN A 321 -13.07 6.15 -0.37
CA ASN A 321 -12.06 6.15 -1.42
C ASN A 321 -10.65 6.00 -0.85
N VAL A 322 -9.90 5.04 -1.38
CA VAL A 322 -8.45 4.92 -1.17
C VAL A 322 -7.78 5.26 -2.50
N PRO A 323 -7.20 6.48 -2.62
CA PRO A 323 -6.48 6.92 -3.81
C PRO A 323 -5.31 6.00 -4.18
N LEU A 324 -4.97 5.94 -5.47
CA LEU A 324 -3.86 5.14 -5.97
C LEU A 324 -2.52 5.49 -5.32
N SER A 325 -2.31 6.77 -5.00
CA SER A 325 -1.10 7.25 -4.30
C SER A 325 -0.95 6.62 -2.92
N LEU A 326 -2.05 6.45 -2.18
CA LEU A 326 -2.06 5.89 -0.83
C LEU A 326 -1.86 4.36 -0.84
N THR A 327 -2.50 3.66 -1.78
CA THR A 327 -2.22 2.24 -2.02
C THR A 327 -0.75 2.02 -2.39
N SER A 328 -0.18 2.90 -3.23
CA SER A 328 1.24 2.84 -3.65
C SER A 328 2.21 3.15 -2.50
N ALA A 329 1.85 4.07 -1.61
CA ALA A 329 2.61 4.35 -0.39
C ALA A 329 2.57 3.18 0.61
N THR A 330 1.51 2.38 0.61
CA THR A 330 1.30 1.28 1.57
C THR A 330 1.43 -0.12 0.96
N GLN A 331 1.99 -0.30 -0.23
CA GLN A 331 2.23 -1.61 -0.87
C GLN A 331 2.90 -2.71 0.03
N ALA A 332 2.57 -3.99 -0.19
CA ALA A 332 3.23 -5.10 0.53
C ALA A 332 4.62 -5.39 -0.05
N ALA A 333 5.51 -5.97 0.77
CA ALA A 333 6.73 -6.55 0.22
C ALA A 333 6.38 -7.84 -0.53
N ASN A 334 6.99 -8.04 -1.68
CA ASN A 334 6.86 -9.25 -2.48
C ASN A 334 8.13 -10.10 -2.33
N LEU A 335 8.00 -11.42 -2.42
CA LEU A 335 9.18 -12.27 -2.57
C LEU A 335 9.83 -12.01 -3.92
N VAL A 336 11.15 -11.86 -3.94
CA VAL A 336 11.92 -11.69 -5.17
C VAL A 336 11.90 -13.00 -5.97
N PHE A 337 12.25 -14.09 -5.30
CA PHE A 337 12.26 -15.44 -5.87
C PHE A 337 11.20 -16.29 -5.18
N LYS A 338 10.40 -17.02 -5.97
CA LYS A 338 9.35 -17.91 -5.47
C LYS A 338 9.89 -19.25 -4.94
N SER A 339 11.21 -19.44 -4.96
CA SER A 339 11.84 -20.65 -4.44
C SER A 339 11.66 -20.75 -2.92
N ASN A 340 11.32 -21.95 -2.47
CA ASN A 340 11.28 -22.27 -1.04
C ASN A 340 12.68 -22.57 -0.48
N ASP A 341 13.73 -22.56 -1.32
CA ASP A 341 15.09 -22.74 -0.82
C ASP A 341 15.50 -21.49 -0.01
N PRO A 342 15.84 -21.63 1.29
CA PRO A 342 16.33 -20.52 2.11
C PRO A 342 17.65 -19.94 1.58
N LYS A 343 18.40 -20.68 0.76
CA LYS A 343 19.64 -20.22 0.14
C LYS A 343 19.42 -19.39 -1.12
N ASP A 344 18.20 -19.35 -1.64
CA ASP A 344 17.84 -18.53 -2.80
C ASP A 344 17.65 -17.07 -2.36
N THR A 345 18.78 -16.39 -2.12
CA THR A 345 18.85 -15.00 -1.66
C THR A 345 19.40 -14.09 -2.75
N VAL A 346 18.97 -12.83 -2.72
CA VAL A 346 19.53 -11.75 -3.54
C VAL A 346 20.99 -11.54 -3.16
N VAL A 347 21.88 -11.50 -4.15
CA VAL A 347 23.33 -11.31 -3.94
C VAL A 347 23.81 -10.00 -4.56
N CYS A 348 23.17 -9.51 -5.63
CA CYS A 348 23.47 -8.19 -6.15
C CYS A 348 22.27 -7.50 -6.82
N THR A 349 22.37 -6.18 -6.90
CA THR A 349 21.48 -5.28 -7.62
C THR A 349 22.29 -4.56 -8.70
N SER A 350 21.73 -4.38 -9.90
CA SER A 350 22.31 -3.44 -10.86
C SER A 350 22.23 -2.01 -10.33
N GLU A 351 23.10 -1.14 -10.83
CA GLU A 351 22.90 0.30 -10.68
C GLU A 351 21.66 0.73 -11.48
N LEU A 352 21.01 1.80 -11.03
CA LEU A 352 19.92 2.45 -11.75
C LEU A 352 20.52 3.25 -12.91
N SER A 353 20.76 2.60 -14.05
CA SER A 353 21.17 3.29 -15.28
C SER A 353 20.01 4.00 -15.97
N SER A 354 18.77 3.63 -15.64
CA SER A 354 17.53 4.28 -16.03
C SER A 354 16.59 4.35 -14.82
N GLU A 355 15.77 5.39 -14.72
CA GLU A 355 14.73 5.49 -13.68
C GLU A 355 13.67 4.38 -13.79
N ARG A 356 13.70 3.59 -14.87
CA ARG A 356 12.65 2.64 -15.21
C ARG A 356 13.00 1.18 -14.93
N TYR A 357 14.24 0.76 -15.18
CA TYR A 357 14.62 -0.65 -15.05
C TYR A 357 15.83 -0.85 -14.16
N PHE A 358 15.77 -1.89 -13.32
CA PHE A 358 16.90 -2.41 -12.57
C PHE A 358 16.83 -3.94 -12.52
N ALA A 359 17.97 -4.59 -12.31
CA ALA A 359 18.06 -6.03 -12.26
C ALA A 359 18.52 -6.51 -10.87
N LEU A 360 18.00 -7.64 -10.44
CA LEU A 360 18.45 -8.39 -9.28
C LEU A 360 19.00 -9.75 -9.72
N SER A 361 20.03 -10.25 -9.03
CA SER A 361 20.46 -11.64 -9.18
C SER A 361 20.46 -12.38 -7.84
N ASN A 362 20.26 -13.69 -7.90
CA ASN A 362 20.36 -14.57 -6.74
C ASN A 362 21.67 -15.37 -6.70
N SER A 363 21.84 -16.12 -5.62
CA SER A 363 22.96 -17.03 -5.38
C SER A 363 23.07 -18.17 -6.41
N THR A 364 21.97 -18.51 -7.10
CA THR A 364 21.93 -19.56 -8.14
C THR A 364 22.21 -19.02 -9.55
N GLY A 365 22.39 -17.71 -9.72
CA GLY A 365 22.68 -17.08 -11.00
C GLY A 365 21.47 -16.72 -11.86
N HIS A 366 20.25 -16.80 -11.34
CA HIS A 366 19.05 -16.24 -11.98
C HIS A 366 19.08 -14.72 -11.93
N ILE A 367 18.61 -14.08 -13.01
CA ILE A 367 18.49 -12.62 -13.10
C ILE A 367 17.03 -12.25 -13.36
N ILE A 368 16.49 -11.36 -12.53
CA ILE A 368 15.16 -10.76 -12.69
C ILE A 368 15.34 -9.28 -13.01
N VAL A 369 14.72 -8.82 -14.09
CA VAL A 369 14.62 -7.39 -14.41
C VAL A 369 13.27 -6.88 -13.92
N TYR A 370 13.26 -5.78 -13.18
CA TYR A 370 12.06 -5.11 -12.69
C TYR A 370 11.75 -3.86 -13.52
N ASP A 371 10.49 -3.67 -13.89
CA ASP A 371 9.96 -2.35 -14.31
C ASP A 371 9.49 -1.59 -13.06
N SER A 372 10.02 -0.39 -12.92
CA SER A 372 9.83 0.50 -11.78
C SER A 372 8.73 1.55 -12.06
N LYS A 373 8.17 1.64 -13.27
CA LYS A 373 7.22 2.72 -13.62
C LYS A 373 5.99 2.82 -12.70
N ASP A 374 5.36 1.68 -12.38
CA ASP A 374 4.15 1.61 -11.55
C ASP A 374 4.39 0.65 -10.36
N ILE A 375 3.50 -0.33 -10.17
CA ILE A 375 3.75 -1.49 -9.31
C ILE A 375 4.94 -2.27 -9.87
N LEU A 376 5.91 -2.61 -9.01
CA LEU A 376 7.03 -3.49 -9.34
C LEU A 376 6.53 -4.77 -10.02
N LYS A 377 6.85 -4.92 -11.30
CA LYS A 377 6.55 -6.11 -12.09
C LYS A 377 7.84 -6.71 -12.65
N TRP A 378 7.90 -8.04 -12.68
CA TRP A 378 8.96 -8.75 -13.38
C TRP A 378 8.80 -8.51 -14.89
N ALA A 379 9.85 -8.00 -15.53
CA ALA A 379 9.87 -7.76 -16.97
C ALA A 379 10.31 -9.01 -17.74
N LYS A 380 11.26 -9.79 -17.18
CA LYS A 380 11.79 -11.03 -17.76
C LYS A 380 12.62 -11.80 -16.74
N LEU A 381 12.53 -13.14 -16.75
CA LEU A 381 13.50 -14.04 -16.11
C LEU A 381 14.52 -14.48 -17.16
N ILE A 382 15.80 -14.35 -16.84
CA ILE A 382 16.88 -14.90 -17.67
C ILE A 382 17.44 -16.11 -16.92
N GLU A 383 17.10 -17.31 -17.41
CA GLU A 383 17.69 -18.57 -16.96
C GLU A 383 18.94 -18.86 -17.79
N LYS A 384 19.94 -19.50 -17.17
CA LYS A 384 21.20 -19.88 -17.82
C LYS A 384 21.07 -21.12 -18.69
#